data_AF-A0A7U9CNQ4-F1
#
_entry.id   AF-A0A7U9CNQ4-F1
#
_cell.length_a   1.000
_cell.length_b   1.000
_cell.length_c   1.000
_cell.angle_alpha   90.00
_cell.angle_beta   90.00
_cell.angle_gamma   90.00
#
_symmetry.space_group_name_H-M   'P 1'
#
loop_
_entity.id
_entity.type
_entity.pdbx_description
1 polymer ?
#
loop_
_entity_poly.entity_id
_entity_poly.type
_entity_poly.pdbx_seq_one_letter_code
_entity_poly.pdbx_strand_id
1 'polypeptide(L)' 'MSMTVAGKDVYGFCKGDIAAAAEKAELKSLTVSAIDDKTGLPKNYYWEPGMKSIKEKK' A
#
# COMPACT_ATOMS: atom_id res chain seq x y z
N MET A 1 2.85 7.96 -7.66
CA MET A 1 3.19 6.60 -8.16
C MET A 1 2.03 5.66 -7.84
N SER A 2 1.76 4.64 -8.66
CA SER A 2 0.78 3.59 -8.35
C SER A 2 1.38 2.20 -8.49
N MET A 3 0.93 1.26 -7.68
CA MET A 3 1.24 -0.17 -7.82
C MET A 3 0.00 -1.02 -7.55
N THR A 4 -0.03 -2.20 -8.15
CA THR A 4 -1.10 -3.19 -7.94
C THR A 4 -0.52 -4.46 -7.34
N VAL A 5 -1.13 -4.94 -6.26
CA VAL A 5 -0.82 -6.24 -5.68
C VAL A 5 -1.75 -7.27 -6.31
N ALA A 6 -1.17 -8.23 -7.01
CA ALA A 6 -1.90 -9.34 -7.60
C ALA A 6 -2.14 -10.44 -6.56
N GLY A 7 -3.31 -11.09 -6.63
CA GLY A 7 -3.68 -12.17 -5.71
C GLY A 7 -4.32 -11.64 -4.43
N LYS A 8 -3.61 -11.71 -3.31
CA LYS A 8 -4.14 -11.43 -1.96
C LYS A 8 -3.88 -10.00 -1.49
N ASP A 9 -4.62 -9.58 -0.47
CA ASP A 9 -4.46 -8.26 0.17
C ASP A 9 -3.04 -8.05 0.73
N VAL A 10 -2.69 -6.80 0.97
CA VAL A 10 -1.43 -6.44 1.63
C VAL A 10 -1.45 -6.93 3.08
N TYR A 11 -0.65 -7.96 3.35
CA TYR A 11 -0.47 -8.46 4.71
C TYR A 11 0.08 -7.36 5.63
N GLY A 12 -0.38 -7.31 6.89
CA GLY A 12 -0.11 -6.21 7.80
C GLY A 12 1.38 -5.89 7.99
N PHE A 13 2.24 -6.91 7.98
CA PHE A 13 3.69 -6.75 8.09
C PHE A 13 4.29 -6.05 6.86
N CYS A 14 3.82 -6.40 5.66
CA CYS A 14 4.31 -5.83 4.41
C CYS A 14 3.96 -4.35 4.23
N LYS A 15 2.95 -3.83 4.95
CA LYS A 15 2.53 -2.42 4.87
C LYS A 15 3.65 -1.46 5.27
N GLY A 16 4.50 -1.85 6.23
CA GLY A 16 5.66 -1.07 6.67
C GLY A 16 6.80 -1.12 5.65
N ASP A 17 7.09 -2.31 5.11
CA ASP A 17 8.14 -2.48 4.10
C ASP A 17 7.85 -1.69 2.82
N ILE A 18 6.58 -1.64 2.39
CA ILE A 18 6.16 -0.85 1.22
C ILE A 18 6.37 0.65 1.48
N ALA A 19 6.06 1.13 2.69
CA ALA A 19 6.30 2.51 3.08
C ALA A 19 7.81 2.84 3.10
N ALA A 20 8.64 1.97 3.68
CA ALA A 20 10.08 2.15 3.70
C ALA A 20 10.70 2.12 2.28
N ALA A 21 10.18 1.26 1.40
CA ALA A 21 10.60 1.22 0.00
C ALA A 21 10.22 2.50 -0.75
N ALA A 22 9.01 3.03 -0.53
CA ALA A 22 8.55 4.28 -1.12
C ALA A 22 9.39 5.48 -0.66
N GLU A 23 9.77 5.50 0.61
CA GLU A 23 10.64 6.53 1.19
C GLU A 23 12.06 6.47 0.62
N LYS A 24 12.67 5.27 0.54
CA LYS A 24 13.98 5.07 -0.09
C LYS A 24 14.00 5.39 -1.59
N ALA A 25 12.86 5.25 -2.27
CA ALA A 25 12.68 5.62 -3.66
C ALA A 25 12.33 7.10 -3.85
N GLU A 26 12.34 7.91 -2.78
CA GLU A 26 12.07 9.35 -2.79
C GLU A 26 10.73 9.72 -3.46
N LEU A 27 9.73 8.85 -3.32
CA LEU A 27 8.42 9.06 -3.92
C LEU A 27 7.69 10.20 -3.21
N LYS A 28 7.03 11.06 -4.00
CA LYS A 28 6.14 12.11 -3.46
C LYS A 28 4.83 11.55 -2.91
N SER A 29 4.37 10.44 -3.46
CA SER A 29 3.20 9.69 -3.00
C SER A 29 3.14 8.31 -3.66
N LEU A 30 2.53 7.36 -2.96
CA LEU A 30 2.26 6.01 -3.45
C LEU A 30 0.80 5.65 -3.22
N THR A 31 0.15 5.11 -4.26
CA THR A 31 -1.16 4.44 -4.17
C THR A 31 -0.97 2.96 -4.44
N VAL A 32 -1.53 2.11 -3.59
CA VAL A 32 -1.47 0.66 -3.74
C VAL A 32 -2.89 0.13 -3.90
N SER A 33 -3.16 -0.57 -4.99
CA SER A 33 -4.43 -1.26 -5.19
C SER A 33 -4.24 -2.76 -4.95
N ALA A 34 -5.08 -3.35 -4.12
CA ALA A 34 -5.10 -4.76 -3.81
C ALA A 34 -6.54 -5.31 -3.84
N ILE A 35 -6.69 -6.62 -3.70
CA ILE A 35 -7.98 -7.28 -3.53
C ILE A 35 -8.05 -7.80 -2.08
N ASP A 36 -9.09 -7.41 -1.36
CA ASP A 36 -9.30 -7.87 0.02
C ASP A 36 -9.56 -9.39 0.04
N ASP A 37 -8.74 -10.14 0.78
CA ASP A 37 -8.80 -11.61 0.81
C ASP A 37 -10.10 -12.14 1.45
N LYS A 38 -10.80 -11.32 2.25
CA LYS A 38 -12.05 -11.72 2.94
C LYS A 38 -13.30 -11.43 2.11
N THR A 39 -13.32 -10.30 1.41
CA THR A 39 -14.51 -9.80 0.70
C THR A 39 -14.39 -9.93 -0.82
N GLY A 40 -13.18 -10.13 -1.35
CA GLY A 40 -12.91 -10.14 -2.79
C GLY A 40 -13.06 -8.76 -3.46
N LEU A 41 -13.26 -7.70 -2.68
CA LEU A 41 -13.46 -6.36 -3.21
C LEU A 41 -12.13 -5.60 -3.37
N PRO A 42 -12.07 -4.63 -4.30
CA PRO A 42 -10.91 -3.76 -4.42
C PRO A 42 -10.67 -2.97 -3.12
N LYS A 43 -9.41 -2.94 -2.70
CA LYS A 43 -8.96 -2.22 -1.52
C LYS A 43 -7.77 -1.36 -1.86
N ASN A 44 -7.90 -0.07 -1.57
CA ASN A 44 -6.87 0.91 -1.91
C ASN A 44 -6.16 1.39 -0.66
N TYR A 45 -4.85 1.50 -0.78
CA TYR A 45 -3.99 2.10 0.21
C TYR A 45 -3.30 3.33 -0.36
N TYR A 46 -2.91 4.22 0.53
CA TYR A 46 -2.14 5.40 0.21
C TYR A 46 -0.96 5.55 1.17
N TRP A 47 0.07 6.22 0.69
CA TRP A 47 1.24 6.60 1.46
C TRP A 47 1.80 7.93 0.96
N GLU A 48 2.31 8.71 1.91
CA GLU A 48 2.95 10.00 1.70
C GLU A 48 4.24 10.07 2.55
N PRO A 49 5.24 10.90 2.17
CA PRO A 49 6.48 11.05 2.91
C PRO A 49 6.27 11.27 4.41
N GLY A 50 7.04 10.55 5.24
CA GLY A 50 6.91 10.56 6.70
C GLY A 50 5.90 9.57 7.28
N MET A 51 5.14 8.85 6.45
CA MET A 51 4.30 7.74 6.91
C MET A 51 5.12 6.47 7.14
N LYS A 52 4.96 5.82 8.30
CA LYS A 52 5.63 4.55 8.64
C LYS A 52 4.98 3.31 8.02
N SER A 53 3.77 3.43 7.48
CA SER A 53 3.02 2.35 6.85
C SER A 53 2.01 2.91 5.85
N ILE A 54 1.66 2.11 4.83
CA ILE A 54 0.54 2.44 3.95
C ILE A 54 -0.79 2.34 4.71
N LYS A 55 -1.70 3.28 4.45
CA LYS A 55 -3.01 3.37 5.13
C LYS A 55 -4.14 3.12 4.16
N GLU A 56 -5.23 2.55 4.66
CA GLU A 56 -6.43 2.30 3.86
C GLU A 56 -7.09 3.61 3.49
N LYS A 57 -7.42 3.77 2.21
CA LYS A 57 -8.21 4.88 1.70
C LYS A 57 -9.67 4.43 1.76
N LYS A 58 -10.46 5.11 2.60
CA LYS A 58 -11.92 4.94 2.64
C LYS A 58 -12.56 5.43 1.35
#